data_AF-N8WH52-F1
#
_entry.id   AF-N8WH52-F1
#
_cell.length_a   1.000
_cell.length_b   1.000
_cell.length_c   1.000
_cell.angle_alpha   90.00
_cell.angle_beta   90.00
_cell.angle_gamma   90.00
#
_symmetry.space_group_name_H-M   'P 1'
#
loop_
_entity.id
_entity.type
_entity.pdbx_description
1 polymer ?
#
loop_
_entity_poly.entity_id
_entity_poly.type
_entity_poly.pdbx_seq_one_letter_code
_entity_poly.pdbx_strand_id
1 'polypeptide(L)'
;MNIQLGASPQGHLVMLDGAIDSVCAPTTTQPNGCSFNLVSETTGLKFDLQMSGKDANGFSLNGFYAGIEAGAGSIPGAVVFGNTGTSDKLNLSLNNIKMGDEIPVGNLNSNIFNGLQNGSLGNIGAVGVSATNLKMRVSGM
;
A
#
# COMPACT_ATOMS: atom_id res chain seq x y z
N MET A 1 2.01 9.59 -28.68
CA MET A 1 1.23 8.51 -28.06
C MET A 1 -0.17 8.57 -28.65
N ASN A 2 -0.64 7.50 -29.29
CA ASN A 2 -1.99 7.44 -29.85
C ASN A 2 -2.81 6.52 -28.93
N ILE A 3 -3.66 7.09 -28.10
CA ILE A 3 -4.54 6.32 -27.20
C ILE A 3 -5.79 6.01 -28.00
N GLN A 4 -5.93 4.77 -28.44
CA GLN A 4 -7.15 4.33 -29.11
C GLN A 4 -8.20 4.04 -28.04
N LEU A 5 -9.33 4.75 -28.09
CA LEU A 5 -10.47 4.49 -27.22
C LEU A 5 -11.22 3.28 -27.79
N GLY A 6 -10.77 2.07 -27.45
CA GLY A 6 -11.36 0.81 -27.92
C GLY A 6 -10.73 -0.42 -27.26
N ALA A 7 -11.43 -1.55 -27.32
CA ALA A 7 -11.05 -2.80 -26.65
C ALA A 7 -9.82 -3.53 -27.25
N SER A 8 -9.16 -2.94 -28.25
CA SER A 8 -7.97 -3.53 -28.87
C SER A 8 -6.76 -3.40 -27.93
N PRO A 9 -5.95 -4.45 -27.78
CA PRO A 9 -4.68 -4.36 -27.05
C PRO A 9 -3.80 -3.26 -27.63
N GLN A 10 -3.20 -2.44 -26.76
CA GLN A 10 -2.31 -1.33 -27.15
C GLN A 10 -0.91 -1.48 -26.56
N GLY A 11 -0.59 -2.66 -26.04
CA GLY A 11 0.69 -2.91 -25.37
C GLY A 11 0.84 -2.10 -24.08
N HIS A 12 2.09 -1.92 -23.64
CA HIS A 12 2.43 -1.10 -22.48
C HIS A 12 2.47 0.37 -22.89
N LEU A 13 1.46 1.13 -22.44
CA LEU A 13 1.35 2.57 -22.68
C LEU A 13 2.39 3.35 -21.87
N VAL A 14 2.65 2.87 -20.65
CA VAL A 14 3.65 3.41 -19.73
C VAL A 14 4.47 2.25 -19.19
N MET A 15 5.79 2.39 -19.21
CA MET A 15 6.71 1.53 -18.47
C MET A 15 7.36 2.39 -17.40
N LEU A 16 7.39 1.87 -16.18
CA LEU A 16 8.06 2.52 -15.07
C LEU A 16 9.53 2.05 -15.05
N ASP A 17 10.41 2.96 -14.65
CA ASP A 17 11.85 2.74 -14.47
C ASP A 17 12.28 3.51 -13.22
N GLY A 18 13.47 3.22 -12.73
CA GLY A 18 14.01 3.72 -11.47
C GLY A 18 13.65 2.81 -10.30
N ALA A 19 13.85 3.34 -9.09
CA ALA A 19 13.59 2.62 -7.86
C ALA A 19 12.97 3.54 -6.80
N ILE A 20 12.09 2.97 -5.99
CA ILE A 20 11.58 3.59 -4.79
C ILE A 20 12.47 3.15 -3.63
N ASP A 21 13.27 4.06 -3.10
CA ASP A 21 14.09 3.77 -1.93
C ASP A 21 13.21 3.45 -0.71
N SER A 22 12.23 4.32 -0.45
CA SER A 22 11.27 4.14 0.64
C SER A 22 10.00 4.97 0.47
N VAL A 23 8.93 4.52 1.13
CA VAL A 23 7.72 5.30 1.39
C VAL A 23 7.59 5.38 2.91
N CYS A 24 7.53 6.61 3.43
CA CYS A 24 7.51 6.84 4.88
C CYS A 24 8.74 6.26 5.60
N ALA A 25 9.93 6.51 5.04
CA ALA A 25 11.19 6.15 5.69
C ALA A 25 11.33 6.80 7.07
N PRO A 26 11.97 6.11 8.02
CA PRO A 26 12.30 6.69 9.30
C PRO A 26 13.30 7.84 9.12
N THR A 27 12.99 8.98 9.74
CA THR A 27 13.89 10.14 9.81
C THR A 27 14.23 10.44 11.27
N THR A 28 15.17 11.36 11.50
CA THR A 28 15.52 11.79 12.87
C THR A 28 14.34 12.40 13.62
N THR A 29 13.38 13.01 12.92
CA THR A 29 12.18 13.62 13.50
C THR A 29 10.98 12.68 13.48
N GLN A 30 11.00 11.62 12.67
CA GLN A 30 9.96 10.58 12.58
C GLN A 30 10.59 9.19 12.49
N PRO A 31 11.15 8.66 13.60
CA PRO A 31 11.90 7.40 13.58
C PRO A 31 11.02 6.17 13.34
N ASN A 32 9.69 6.32 13.47
CA ASN A 32 8.73 5.24 13.30
C ASN A 32 8.00 5.27 11.94
N GLY A 33 8.34 6.21 11.04
CA GLY A 33 7.66 6.41 9.76
C GLY A 33 6.56 7.47 9.83
N CYS A 34 5.69 7.50 8.81
CA CYS A 34 4.58 8.44 8.76
C CYS A 34 3.41 7.94 9.60
N SER A 35 2.84 8.81 10.43
CA SER A 35 1.62 8.50 11.17
C SER A 35 0.38 8.55 10.29
N PHE A 36 -0.42 7.49 10.35
CA PHE A 36 -1.75 7.40 9.77
C PHE A 36 -2.79 7.32 10.90
N ASN A 37 -3.92 7.98 10.68
CA ASN A 37 -5.09 7.91 11.55
C ASN A 37 -6.31 7.64 10.68
N LEU A 38 -6.90 6.45 10.82
CA LEU A 38 -8.16 6.10 10.20
C LEU A 38 -9.25 6.31 11.24
N VAL A 39 -10.12 7.29 11.02
CA VAL A 39 -11.18 7.66 11.97
C VAL A 39 -12.53 7.29 11.38
N SER A 40 -13.37 6.66 12.19
CA SER A 40 -14.76 6.34 11.90
C SER A 40 -15.60 6.71 13.12
N GLU A 41 -16.28 7.85 13.03
CA GLU A 41 -17.03 8.44 14.15
C GLU A 41 -16.15 8.57 15.40
N THR A 42 -16.48 7.89 16.51
CA THR A 42 -15.70 7.91 17.75
C THR A 42 -14.53 6.95 17.75
N THR A 43 -14.53 5.96 16.85
CA THR A 43 -13.54 4.89 16.78
C THR A 43 -12.41 5.25 15.81
N GLY A 44 -11.18 4.84 16.14
CA GLY A 44 -10.03 5.07 15.28
C GLY A 44 -9.02 3.93 15.29
N LEU A 45 -8.23 3.88 14.22
CA LEU A 45 -7.02 3.08 14.09
C LEU A 45 -5.87 4.04 13.77
N LYS A 46 -4.90 4.12 14.68
CA LYS A 46 -3.67 4.89 14.51
C LYS A 46 -2.48 3.96 14.40
N PHE A 47 -1.59 4.21 13.45
CA PHE A 47 -0.33 3.48 13.30
C PHE A 47 0.69 4.33 12.54
N ASP A 48 1.97 3.98 12.65
CA ASP A 48 3.02 4.57 11.84
C ASP A 48 3.47 3.58 10.76
N LEU A 49 3.34 3.97 9.49
CA LEU A 49 3.74 3.15 8.35
C LEU A 49 5.21 3.41 8.03
N GLN A 50 5.99 2.35 7.82
CA GLN A 50 7.27 2.40 7.10
C GLN A 50 7.28 1.35 6.01
N MET A 51 7.70 1.75 4.82
CA MET A 51 7.97 0.85 3.72
C MET A 51 9.32 1.20 3.09
N SER A 52 10.17 0.21 2.88
CA SER A 52 11.50 0.40 2.28
C SER A 52 11.87 -0.73 1.35
N GLY A 53 12.74 -0.44 0.38
CA GLY A 53 13.42 -1.50 -0.37
C GLY A 53 14.17 -2.42 0.59
N LYS A 54 14.16 -3.73 0.32
CA LYS A 54 14.91 -4.68 1.14
C LYS A 54 16.42 -4.51 0.98
N ASP A 55 16.84 -4.13 -0.23
CA ASP A 55 18.22 -4.04 -0.66
C ASP A 55 18.65 -2.58 -0.85
N ALA A 56 19.96 -2.34 -0.93
CA ALA A 56 20.55 -1.00 -0.97
C ALA A 56 20.16 -0.16 -2.21
N ASN A 57 19.59 -0.80 -3.24
CA ASN A 57 19.16 -0.14 -4.47
C ASN A 57 17.68 0.30 -4.43
N GLY A 58 16.98 0.10 -3.31
CA GLY A 58 15.55 0.34 -3.20
C GLY A 58 14.69 -0.77 -3.81
N PHE A 59 13.42 -0.47 -4.04
CA PHE A 59 12.47 -1.32 -4.77
C PHE A 59 12.41 -0.88 -6.24
N SER A 60 12.96 -1.69 -7.14
CA SER A 60 12.94 -1.38 -8.57
C SER A 60 11.53 -1.36 -9.14
N LEU A 61 11.25 -0.35 -9.96
CA LEU A 61 10.04 -0.26 -10.77
C LEU A 61 10.21 -0.91 -12.15
N ASN A 62 11.36 -1.53 -12.42
CA ASN A 62 11.61 -2.20 -13.68
C ASN A 62 10.64 -3.34 -13.91
N GLY A 63 10.09 -3.38 -15.13
CA GLY A 63 9.07 -4.36 -15.51
C GLY A 63 7.66 -4.03 -15.01
N PHE A 64 7.47 -2.95 -14.22
CA PHE A 64 6.15 -2.41 -13.96
C PHE A 64 5.64 -1.63 -15.16
N TYR A 65 4.37 -1.82 -15.50
CA TYR A 65 3.74 -1.17 -16.64
C TYR A 65 2.29 -0.82 -16.37
N ALA A 66 1.80 0.17 -17.14
CA ALA A 66 0.38 0.41 -17.34
C ALA A 66 0.07 0.26 -18.83
N GLY A 67 -1.01 -0.42 -19.19
CA GLY A 67 -1.37 -0.66 -20.59
C GLY A 67 -2.83 -1.01 -20.78
N ILE A 68 -3.25 -1.09 -22.05
CA ILE A 68 -4.56 -1.62 -22.41
C ILE A 68 -4.36 -3.03 -22.95
N GLU A 69 -4.98 -3.98 -22.28
CA GLU A 69 -4.94 -5.39 -22.66
C GLU A 69 -6.29 -5.88 -23.21
N ALA A 70 -6.22 -7.00 -23.93
CA ALA A 70 -7.39 -7.68 -24.47
C ALA A 70 -8.43 -8.00 -23.40
N GLY A 71 -9.67 -8.21 -23.85
CA GLY A 71 -10.74 -8.76 -23.03
C GLY A 71 -10.39 -10.12 -22.42
N ALA A 72 -10.95 -10.41 -21.25
CA ALA A 72 -10.89 -11.72 -20.62
C ALA A 72 -12.31 -12.31 -20.57
N GLY A 73 -12.60 -13.27 -21.45
CA GLY A 73 -13.96 -13.80 -21.63
C GLY A 73 -14.92 -12.76 -22.23
N SER A 74 -16.07 -12.55 -21.59
CA SER A 74 -17.10 -11.58 -22.01
C SER A 74 -16.79 -10.13 -21.62
N ILE A 75 -15.70 -9.88 -20.89
CA ILE A 75 -15.31 -8.55 -20.43
C ILE A 75 -14.47 -7.89 -21.54
N PRO A 76 -14.87 -6.72 -22.07
CA PRO A 76 -14.07 -5.94 -23.02
C PRO A 76 -12.66 -5.59 -22.49
N GLY A 77 -11.81 -5.03 -23.35
CA GLY A 77 -10.44 -4.62 -23.01
C GLY A 77 -10.37 -3.79 -21.72
N ALA A 78 -9.24 -3.84 -21.04
CA ALA A 78 -9.08 -3.25 -19.71
C ALA A 78 -7.77 -2.49 -19.57
N VAL A 79 -7.79 -1.49 -18.70
CA VAL A 79 -6.54 -0.89 -18.20
C VAL A 79 -5.95 -1.86 -17.20
N VAL A 80 -4.68 -2.20 -17.43
CA VAL A 80 -3.90 -3.11 -16.60
C VAL A 80 -2.71 -2.36 -16.05
N PHE A 81 -2.53 -2.46 -14.73
CA PHE A 81 -1.29 -2.15 -14.06
C PHE A 81 -0.66 -3.48 -13.62
N GLY A 82 0.57 -3.74 -14.03
CA GLY A 82 1.19 -5.03 -13.75
C GLY A 82 2.70 -4.98 -13.65
N ASN A 83 3.29 -6.09 -13.22
CA ASN A 83 4.72 -6.34 -13.25
C ASN A 83 4.99 -7.70 -13.91
N THR A 84 5.90 -7.73 -14.89
CA THR A 84 6.35 -8.99 -15.48
C THR A 84 7.45 -9.62 -14.63
N GLY A 85 7.27 -10.88 -14.24
CA GLY A 85 8.24 -11.59 -13.43
C GLY A 85 8.01 -11.39 -11.92
N THR A 86 9.09 -11.30 -11.16
CA THR A 86 9.06 -11.11 -9.71
C THR A 86 9.55 -9.72 -9.38
N SER A 87 8.78 -8.97 -8.60
CA SER A 87 9.20 -7.67 -8.11
C SER A 87 10.39 -7.80 -7.18
N ASP A 88 11.11 -6.69 -6.98
CA ASP A 88 12.06 -6.60 -5.89
C ASP A 88 11.38 -6.84 -4.54
N LYS A 89 12.21 -7.12 -3.54
CA LYS A 89 11.77 -7.34 -2.18
C LYS A 89 11.62 -6.00 -1.46
N LEU A 90 10.56 -5.87 -0.67
CA LEU A 90 10.33 -4.72 0.20
C LEU A 90 10.13 -5.16 1.64
N ASN A 91 10.45 -4.26 2.57
CA ASN A 91 10.08 -4.37 3.97
C ASN A 91 8.89 -3.46 4.23
N LEU A 92 7.90 -3.97 4.94
CA LEU A 92 6.72 -3.23 5.38
C LEU A 92 6.61 -3.36 6.89
N SER A 93 6.40 -2.25 7.59
CA SER A 93 6.10 -2.25 9.01
C SER A 93 5.01 -1.24 9.35
N LEU A 94 4.12 -1.65 10.24
CA LEU A 94 3.15 -0.84 10.94
C LEU A 94 3.60 -0.80 12.39
N ASN A 95 4.02 0.36 12.85
CA ASN A 95 4.53 0.58 14.19
C ASN A 95 3.48 1.30 15.03
N ASN A 96 3.55 1.15 16.35
CA ASN A 96 2.69 1.89 17.29
C ASN A 96 1.19 1.78 16.99
N ILE A 97 0.75 0.57 16.61
CA ILE A 97 -0.65 0.33 16.23
C ILE A 97 -1.53 0.50 17.47
N LYS A 98 -2.53 1.38 17.38
CA LYS A 98 -3.52 1.66 18.42
C LYS A 98 -4.92 1.61 17.81
N MET A 99 -5.82 0.89 18.46
CA MET A 99 -7.22 0.76 18.05
C MET A 99 -8.14 1.11 19.20
N GLY A 100 -9.25 1.78 18.88
CA GLY A 100 -10.34 2.06 19.82
C GLY A 100 -10.81 3.51 19.76
N ASP A 101 -11.63 3.92 20.71
CA ASP A 101 -12.18 5.28 20.73
C ASP A 101 -11.12 6.34 21.04
N GLU A 102 -11.27 7.53 20.46
CA GLU A 102 -10.51 8.70 20.89
C GLU A 102 -11.01 9.13 22.29
N ILE A 103 -10.29 8.68 23.32
CA ILE A 103 -10.62 9.02 24.71
C ILE A 103 -10.29 10.51 24.94
N PRO A 104 -11.27 11.38 25.22
CA PRO A 104 -11.00 12.77 25.57
C PRO A 104 -10.12 12.81 26.83
N VAL A 105 -9.09 13.66 26.81
CA VAL A 105 -8.16 13.84 27.94
C VAL A 105 -8.94 14.11 29.23
N GLY A 106 -8.82 13.20 30.21
CA GLY A 106 -9.49 13.31 31.52
C GLY A 106 -10.70 12.40 31.72
N ASN A 107 -11.13 11.62 30.71
CA ASN A 107 -12.29 10.73 30.85
C ASN A 107 -11.91 9.24 30.79
N LEU A 108 -11.57 8.66 31.94
CA LEU A 108 -11.34 7.21 32.10
C LEU A 108 -12.67 6.45 32.26
N ASN A 109 -13.60 6.59 31.30
CA ASN A 109 -14.89 5.90 31.40
C ASN A 109 -14.67 4.39 31.20
N SER A 110 -14.98 3.60 32.23
CA SER A 110 -14.83 2.13 32.25
C SER A 110 -15.77 1.38 31.31
N ASN A 111 -16.57 2.08 30.51
CA ASN A 111 -17.60 1.52 29.62
C ASN A 111 -17.19 1.47 28.13
N ILE A 112 -15.91 1.68 27.83
CA ILE A 112 -15.34 1.53 26.49
C ILE A 112 -14.55 0.20 26.49
N PHE A 113 -14.98 -0.74 25.65
CA PHE A 113 -14.53 -2.14 25.51
C PHE A 113 -13.93 -2.79 26.77
N ASN A 114 -14.80 -3.18 27.71
CA ASN A 114 -14.46 -4.08 28.82
C ASN A 114 -13.29 -3.62 29.72
N GLY A 115 -13.16 -2.32 29.99
CA GLY A 115 -12.17 -1.81 30.94
C GLY A 115 -10.71 -1.88 30.48
N LEU A 116 -10.44 -2.13 29.19
CA LEU A 116 -9.10 -2.00 28.61
C LEU A 116 -8.91 -0.59 28.01
N GLN A 117 -7.92 0.15 28.52
CA GLN A 117 -7.36 1.32 27.81
C GLN A 117 -6.93 0.90 26.39
N ASN A 118 -7.04 1.80 25.40
CA ASN A 118 -6.53 1.61 24.03
C ASN A 118 -5.23 0.79 24.05
N GLY A 119 -5.34 -0.48 23.62
CA GLY A 119 -4.21 -1.39 23.63
C GLY A 119 -3.29 -1.06 22.48
N SER A 120 -2.01 -0.81 22.77
CA SER A 120 -1.00 -0.90 21.72
C SER A 120 -0.96 -2.36 21.24
N LEU A 121 -1.28 -2.60 19.97
CA LEU A 121 -1.09 -3.90 19.34
C LEU A 121 0.39 -4.14 18.97
N GLY A 122 1.27 -3.19 19.33
CA GLY A 122 2.70 -3.27 19.07
C GLY A 122 3.03 -2.94 17.62
N ASN A 123 4.00 -3.66 17.07
CA ASN A 123 4.53 -3.46 15.74
C ASN A 123 4.29 -4.73 14.94
N ILE A 124 3.71 -4.59 13.74
CA ILE A 124 3.50 -5.70 12.80
C ILE A 124 4.28 -5.38 11.55
N GLY A 125 5.03 -6.34 11.02
CA GLY A 125 5.78 -6.12 9.79
C GLY A 125 6.05 -7.40 9.02
N ALA A 126 6.35 -7.23 7.75
CA ALA A 126 6.79 -8.28 6.85
C ALA A 126 8.12 -7.85 6.21
N VAL A 127 9.10 -8.74 6.22
CA VAL A 127 10.45 -8.49 5.72
C VAL A 127 10.65 -9.25 4.42
N GLY A 128 11.06 -8.54 3.38
CA GLY A 128 11.39 -9.12 2.09
C GLY A 128 10.20 -9.69 1.32
N VAL A 129 9.03 -9.05 1.41
CA VAL A 129 7.86 -9.42 0.61
C VAL A 129 8.09 -9.03 -0.85
N SER A 130 7.67 -9.87 -1.77
CA SER A 130 7.66 -9.58 -3.21
C SER A 130 6.38 -10.13 -3.83
N ALA A 131 6.00 -9.60 -4.98
CA ALA A 131 4.89 -10.10 -5.76
C ALA A 131 5.43 -10.69 -7.07
N THR A 132 4.89 -11.84 -7.47
CA THR A 132 5.18 -12.44 -8.77
C THR A 132 3.93 -12.37 -9.63
N ASN A 133 4.08 -11.96 -10.88
CA ASN A 133 2.98 -11.80 -11.84
C ASN A 133 1.87 -10.88 -11.31
N LEU A 134 2.24 -9.79 -10.64
CA LEU A 134 1.28 -8.80 -10.16
C LEU A 134 0.50 -8.25 -11.35
N LYS A 135 -0.83 -8.32 -11.27
CA LYS A 135 -1.72 -7.82 -12.31
C LYS A 135 -3.01 -7.29 -11.72
N MET A 136 -3.14 -5.97 -11.71
CA MET A 136 -4.38 -5.28 -11.40
C MET A 136 -5.09 -4.95 -12.71
N ARG A 137 -6.34 -5.38 -12.84
CA ARG A 137 -7.16 -5.15 -14.04
C ARG A 137 -8.38 -4.30 -13.67
N VAL A 138 -8.56 -3.19 -14.37
CA VAL A 138 -9.74 -2.31 -14.27
C VAL A 138 -10.54 -2.42 -15.56
N SER A 139 -11.72 -3.02 -15.48
CA SER A 139 -12.58 -3.29 -16.64
C SER A 139 -13.93 -2.58 -16.49
N GLY A 140 -14.64 -2.37 -17.61
CA GLY A 140 -15.97 -1.74 -17.62
C GLY A 140 -15.96 -0.23 -17.86
N MET A 141 -14.90 0.28 -18.47
CA MET A 141 -14.82 1.66 -19.00
C MET A 141 -15.52 1.78 -20.34
#